data_AF-A0A1B6I7S4-F1
#
_entry.id   AF-A0A1B6I7S4-F1
#
_cell.length_a   1.000
_cell.length_b   1.000
_cell.length_c   1.000
_cell.angle_alpha   90.00
_cell.angle_beta   90.00
_cell.angle_gamma   90.00
#
_symmetry.space_group_name_H-M   'P 1'
#
loop_
_entity.id
_entity.type
_entity.pdbx_description
1 polymer ?
#
loop_
_entity_poly.entity_id
_entity_poly.type
_entity_poly.pdbx_seq_one_letter_code
_entity_poly.pdbx_strand_id
1 'polypeptide(L)'
;MLALGPKKDGGPNIKFFESPETISLFDGIKSWLQKNCKKYVQTDPPTSKGLAQLVIQLIQFQEDNLGKNVSKPPLTRLPMRCFLDMKPGGALCHLLATVYKFKSEQGWRRFDFQSPSRMDRNVEMFMNVEKALVQNKCLTMPIAYIRPDVDKA
;
A
#
# COMPACT_ATOMS: atom_id res chain seq x y z
N MET A 1 1.41 25.41 -10.37
CA MET A 1 0.45 24.68 -9.51
C MET A 1 1.07 23.35 -9.10
N LEU A 2 1.31 23.13 -7.81
CA LEU A 2 1.70 21.81 -7.31
C LEU A 2 0.51 20.89 -7.52
N ALA A 3 0.65 19.86 -8.37
CA ALA A 3 -0.41 18.90 -8.58
C ALA A 3 -0.68 18.14 -7.26
N LEU A 4 -1.86 18.38 -6.67
CA LEU A 4 -2.39 17.62 -5.54
C LEU A 4 -2.90 16.25 -6.04
N GLY A 5 -2.00 15.45 -6.61
CA GLY A 5 -2.33 14.16 -7.22
C GLY A 5 -1.11 13.24 -7.30
N PRO A 6 -1.27 11.95 -7.65
CA PRO A 6 -0.16 11.01 -7.76
C PRO A 6 0.90 11.52 -8.73
N LYS A 7 2.17 11.34 -8.40
CA LYS A 7 3.25 11.71 -9.31
C LYS A 7 3.28 10.75 -10.50
N LYS A 8 3.63 11.26 -11.68
CA LYS A 8 3.78 10.46 -12.91
C LYS A 8 4.96 9.48 -12.87
N ASP A 9 5.92 9.70 -11.98
CA ASP A 9 7.08 8.81 -11.80
C ASP A 9 6.71 7.51 -11.06
N GLY A 10 5.62 7.51 -10.27
CA GLY A 10 5.20 6.37 -9.44
C GLY A 10 5.59 6.51 -7.97
N GLY A 11 6.40 7.51 -7.62
CA GLY A 11 6.81 7.78 -6.26
C GLY A 11 5.74 8.48 -5.42
N PRO A 12 5.91 8.52 -4.09
CA PRO A 12 4.94 9.18 -3.22
C PRO A 12 4.89 10.69 -3.46
N ASN A 13 3.68 11.24 -3.53
CA ASN A 13 3.48 12.68 -3.42
C ASN A 13 3.42 13.07 -1.94
N ILE A 14 4.59 13.27 -1.33
CA ILE A 14 4.73 13.59 0.11
C ILE A 14 3.84 14.77 0.50
N LYS A 15 3.87 15.87 -0.27
CA LYS A 15 3.05 17.07 0.01
C LYS A 15 1.55 16.79 0.02
N PHE A 16 1.08 15.90 -0.86
CA PHE A 16 -0.32 15.50 -0.88
C PHE A 16 -0.71 14.72 0.38
N PHE A 17 0.09 13.73 0.79
CA PHE A 17 -0.20 12.92 1.99
C PHE A 17 0.02 13.66 3.31
N GLU A 18 0.84 14.71 3.32
CA GLU A 18 1.06 15.59 4.48
C GLU A 18 0.07 16.76 4.56
N SER A 19 -0.74 16.98 3.52
CA SER A 19 -1.73 18.06 3.54
C SER A 19 -2.83 17.79 4.60
N PRO A 20 -3.28 18.81 5.34
CA PRO A 20 -4.33 18.65 6.35
C PRO A 20 -5.61 18.02 5.80
N GLU A 21 -5.98 18.37 4.56
CA GLU A 21 -7.15 17.86 3.86
C GLU A 21 -7.04 16.34 3.68
N THR A 22 -5.91 15.86 3.18
CA THR A 22 -5.69 14.42 3.01
C THR A 22 -5.60 13.70 4.35
N ILE A 23 -4.94 14.29 5.36
CA ILE A 23 -4.85 13.69 6.70
C ILE A 23 -6.25 13.50 7.32
N SER A 24 -7.19 14.42 7.07
CA SER A 24 -8.57 14.27 7.56
C SER A 24 -9.29 13.05 6.94
N LEU A 25 -8.97 12.68 5.69
CA LEU A 25 -9.53 11.49 5.05
C LEU A 25 -9.07 10.19 5.73
N PHE A 26 -7.90 10.20 6.38
CA PHE A 26 -7.41 9.05 7.15
C PHE A 26 -8.19 8.80 8.45
N ASP A 27 -9.01 9.75 8.93
CA ASP A 27 -9.83 9.52 10.12
C ASP A 27 -10.84 8.38 9.93
N GLY A 28 -11.48 8.32 8.76
CA GLY A 28 -12.40 7.22 8.43
C GLY A 28 -11.69 5.86 8.37
N ILE A 29 -10.47 5.84 7.84
CA ILE A 29 -9.64 4.64 7.75
C ILE A 29 -9.20 4.18 9.15
N LYS A 30 -8.75 5.12 9.98
CA LYS A 30 -8.38 4.87 11.37
C LYS A 30 -9.53 4.22 12.14
N SER A 31 -10.73 4.80 12.06
CA SER A 31 -11.92 4.23 12.71
C SER A 31 -12.26 2.83 12.17
N TRP A 32 -12.12 2.61 10.86
CA TRP A 32 -12.35 1.30 10.26
C TRP A 32 -11.32 0.26 10.76
N LEU A 33 -10.04 0.61 10.84
CA LEU A 33 -8.97 -0.25 11.37
C LEU A 33 -9.19 -0.60 12.85
N GLN A 34 -9.56 0.38 13.66
CA GLN A 34 -9.86 0.17 15.09
C GLN A 34 -11.06 -0.76 15.30
N LYS A 35 -12.06 -0.73 14.39
CA LYS A 35 -13.23 -1.61 14.45
C LYS A 35 -12.92 -3.04 13.96
N ASN A 36 -12.26 -3.18 12.82
CA ASN A 36 -12.09 -4.48 12.13
C ASN A 36 -10.78 -5.20 12.48
N CYS A 37 -9.76 -4.47 12.92
CA CYS A 37 -8.41 -4.99 13.17
C CYS A 37 -7.95 -4.73 14.61
N LYS A 38 -8.88 -4.56 15.55
CA LYS A 38 -8.60 -4.19 16.96
C LYS A 38 -7.45 -4.99 17.57
N LYS A 39 -7.43 -6.32 17.39
CA LYS A 39 -6.38 -7.20 17.91
C LYS A 39 -4.95 -6.84 17.46
N TYR A 40 -4.79 -6.21 16.30
CA TYR A 40 -3.49 -5.87 15.70
C TYR A 40 -3.07 -4.42 15.95
N VAL A 41 -4.03 -3.55 16.27
CA VAL A 41 -3.81 -2.11 16.43
C VAL A 41 -3.97 -1.63 17.87
N GLN A 42 -4.47 -2.48 18.78
CA GLN A 42 -4.74 -2.07 20.17
C GLN A 42 -3.47 -1.73 20.95
N THR A 43 -2.37 -2.44 20.71
CA THR A 43 -1.09 -2.22 21.39
C THR A 43 -0.38 -0.95 20.93
N ASP A 44 -0.66 -0.51 19.70
CA ASP A 44 -0.07 0.67 19.07
C ASP A 44 -1.11 1.32 18.14
N PRO A 45 -2.03 2.13 18.71
CA PRO A 45 -3.16 2.68 17.97
C PRO A 45 -2.70 3.62 16.84
N PRO A 46 -3.14 3.41 15.59
CA PRO A 46 -2.77 4.28 14.48
C PRO A 46 -3.33 5.69 14.66
N THR A 47 -2.51 6.69 14.33
CA THR A 47 -2.95 8.09 14.15
C THR A 47 -3.12 8.39 12.68
N SER A 48 -3.98 9.34 12.31
CA SER A 48 -4.23 9.70 10.91
C SER A 48 -2.94 10.17 10.21
N LYS A 49 -2.11 10.95 10.92
CA LYS A 49 -0.77 11.34 10.47
C LYS A 49 0.17 10.13 10.34
N GLY A 50 0.15 9.20 11.29
CA GLY A 50 0.96 7.99 11.24
C GLY A 50 0.59 7.08 10.06
N LEU A 51 -0.71 6.95 9.77
CA LEU A 51 -1.19 6.20 8.61
C LEU A 51 -0.76 6.85 7.30
N ALA A 52 -0.87 8.17 7.18
CA ALA A 52 -0.40 8.89 5.99
C ALA A 52 1.11 8.69 5.76
N GLN A 53 1.92 8.76 6.82
CA GLN A 53 3.36 8.51 6.75
C GLN A 53 3.68 7.05 6.39
N LEU A 54 2.93 6.08 6.93
CA LEU A 54 3.07 4.67 6.56
C LEU A 54 2.76 4.45 5.07
N VAL A 55 1.72 5.10 4.53
CA VAL A 55 1.39 5.03 3.10
C VAL A 55 2.52 5.59 2.25
N ILE A 56 3.11 6.74 2.63
CA ILE A 56 4.28 7.31 1.94
C ILE A 56 5.42 6.28 1.91
N GLN A 57 5.73 5.66 3.06
CA GLN A 57 6.81 4.67 3.15
C GLN A 57 6.55 3.42 2.31
N LEU A 58 5.30 2.94 2.26
CA LEU A 58 4.92 1.80 1.43
C LEU A 58 5.06 2.10 -0.07
N ILE A 59 4.61 3.27 -0.52
CA ILE A 59 4.77 3.70 -1.92
C ILE A 59 6.25 3.86 -2.25
N GLN A 60 7.03 4.46 -1.34
CA GLN A 60 8.48 4.62 -1.53
C GLN A 60 9.19 3.27 -1.65
N PHE A 61 8.91 2.34 -0.74
CA PHE A 61 9.45 0.98 -0.81
C PHE A 61 9.13 0.30 -2.14
N GLN A 62 7.89 0.42 -2.59
CA GLN A 62 7.45 -0.12 -3.87
C GLN A 62 8.23 0.50 -5.04
N GLU A 63 8.48 1.80 -5.04
CA GLU A 63 9.21 2.44 -6.13
C GLU A 63 10.71 2.08 -6.12
N ASP A 64 11.32 1.99 -4.94
CA ASP A 64 12.74 1.68 -4.83
C ASP A 64 13.06 0.22 -5.17
N ASN A 65 12.15 -0.70 -4.87
CA ASN A 65 12.41 -2.14 -4.97
C ASN A 65 11.61 -2.87 -6.05
N LEU A 66 10.46 -2.34 -6.45
CA LEU A 66 9.57 -2.92 -7.47
C LEU A 66 9.37 -1.97 -8.67
N GLY A 67 10.01 -0.80 -8.64
CA GLY A 67 9.86 0.25 -9.64
C GLY A 67 10.53 -0.04 -10.97
N LYS A 68 10.27 0.85 -11.94
CA LYS A 68 10.78 0.76 -13.32
C LYS A 68 12.31 0.77 -13.44
N ASN A 69 13.00 1.26 -12.41
CA ASN A 69 14.46 1.36 -12.38
C ASN A 69 15.11 0.07 -11.84
N VAL A 70 14.32 -0.91 -11.39
CA VAL A 70 14.81 -2.18 -10.86
C VAL A 70 14.88 -3.20 -12.00
N SER A 71 16.06 -3.79 -12.21
CA SER A 71 16.31 -4.68 -13.36
C SER A 71 15.57 -6.01 -13.27
N LYS A 72 15.31 -6.52 -12.05
CA LYS A 72 14.60 -7.77 -11.77
C LYS A 72 13.72 -7.62 -10.53
N PRO A 73 12.59 -6.90 -10.64
CA PRO A 73 11.71 -6.68 -9.49
C PRO A 73 11.08 -8.02 -9.05
N PRO A 74 11.06 -8.33 -7.75
CA PRO A 74 10.52 -9.59 -7.25
C PRO A 74 8.99 -9.69 -7.38
N LEU A 75 8.29 -8.56 -7.56
CA LEU A 75 6.83 -8.47 -7.67
C LEU A 75 6.39 -7.34 -8.61
N THR A 76 5.16 -7.45 -9.12
CA THR A 76 4.48 -6.34 -9.77
C THR A 76 4.05 -5.27 -8.76
N ARG A 77 4.11 -4.00 -9.16
CA ARG A 77 3.63 -2.90 -8.32
C ARG A 77 2.12 -2.94 -8.13
N LEU A 78 1.67 -2.65 -6.92
CA LEU A 78 0.30 -2.29 -6.63
C LEU A 78 -0.06 -0.97 -7.34
N PRO A 79 -1.18 -0.93 -8.07
CA PRO A 79 -1.66 0.30 -8.70
C PRO A 79 -1.87 1.44 -7.69
N MET A 80 -1.47 2.66 -8.05
CA MET A 80 -1.63 3.84 -7.18
C MET A 80 -3.08 4.09 -6.72
N ARG A 81 -4.08 3.66 -7.51
CA ARG A 81 -5.50 3.71 -7.11
C ARG A 81 -5.77 2.99 -5.79
N CYS A 82 -5.03 1.91 -5.47
CA CYS A 82 -5.20 1.18 -4.22
C CYS A 82 -4.75 2.00 -2.99
N PHE A 83 -3.77 2.88 -3.16
CA PHE A 83 -3.29 3.80 -2.12
C PHE A 83 -4.12 5.08 -2.00
N LEU A 84 -5.00 5.36 -2.97
CA LEU A 84 -5.84 6.56 -3.00
C LEU A 84 -7.32 6.26 -2.74
N ASP A 85 -7.70 4.99 -2.61
CA ASP A 85 -9.07 4.60 -2.26
C ASP A 85 -9.32 4.71 -0.74
N MET A 86 -9.55 5.94 -0.31
CA MET A 86 -9.79 6.31 1.10
C MET A 86 -11.24 6.08 1.55
N LYS A 87 -12.04 5.34 0.77
CA LYS A 87 -13.40 4.98 1.17
C LYS A 87 -13.38 4.02 2.36
N PRO A 88 -14.38 4.08 3.26
CA PRO A 88 -14.52 3.08 4.32
C PRO A 88 -14.62 1.67 3.74
N GLY A 89 -13.69 0.78 4.10
CA GLY A 89 -13.61 -0.57 3.53
C GLY A 89 -13.07 -0.62 2.09
N GLY A 90 -12.50 0.47 1.59
CA GLY A 90 -11.82 0.51 0.30
C GLY A 90 -10.46 -0.20 0.32
N ALA A 91 -9.75 -0.12 -0.81
CA ALA A 91 -8.46 -0.77 -0.99
C ALA A 91 -7.45 -0.36 0.10
N LEU A 92 -7.40 0.91 0.48
CA LEU A 92 -6.44 1.40 1.45
C LEU A 92 -6.70 0.83 2.86
N CYS A 93 -7.98 0.63 3.23
CA CYS A 93 -8.36 -0.01 4.49
C CYS A 93 -7.84 -1.45 4.57
N HIS A 94 -8.07 -2.25 3.51
CA HIS A 94 -7.63 -3.64 3.45
C HIS A 94 -6.11 -3.77 3.36
N LEU A 95 -5.45 -2.84 2.65
CA LEU A 95 -4.00 -2.75 2.56
C LEU A 95 -3.39 -2.51 3.95
N LEU A 96 -3.82 -1.45 4.64
CA LEU A 96 -3.31 -1.13 5.97
C LEU A 96 -3.64 -2.22 6.99
N ALA A 97 -4.84 -2.81 6.94
CA ALA A 97 -5.20 -3.93 7.79
C ALA A 97 -4.24 -5.11 7.64
N THR A 98 -3.89 -5.45 6.41
CA THR A 98 -2.96 -6.55 6.12
C THR A 98 -1.55 -6.22 6.60
N VAL A 99 -1.11 -4.97 6.40
CA VAL A 99 0.19 -4.47 6.89
C VAL A 99 0.28 -4.54 8.42
N TYR A 100 -0.75 -4.10 9.15
CA TYR A 100 -0.78 -4.18 10.61
C TYR A 100 -0.88 -5.61 11.13
N LYS A 101 -1.69 -6.46 10.47
CA LYS A 101 -1.75 -7.88 10.76
C LYS A 101 -0.37 -8.53 10.61
N PHE A 102 0.31 -8.28 9.49
CA PHE A 102 1.64 -8.82 9.24
C PHE A 102 2.67 -8.32 10.26
N LYS A 103 2.68 -7.01 10.58
CA LYS A 103 3.52 -6.43 11.65
C LYS A 103 3.34 -7.19 12.97
N SER A 104 2.09 -7.46 13.36
CA SER A 104 1.75 -8.16 14.59
C SER A 104 2.20 -9.62 14.56
N GLU A 105 1.98 -10.33 13.45
CA GLU A 105 2.36 -11.74 13.30
C GLU A 105 3.88 -11.94 13.27
N GLN A 106 4.62 -10.98 12.72
CA GLN A 106 6.09 -10.97 12.72
C GLN A 106 6.71 -10.40 14.01
N GLY A 107 5.90 -9.97 14.99
CA GLY A 107 6.38 -9.40 16.25
C GLY A 107 7.18 -8.10 16.10
N TRP A 108 6.92 -7.32 15.05
CA TRP A 108 7.68 -6.10 14.78
C TRP A 108 7.29 -4.97 15.73
N ARG A 109 8.29 -4.35 16.37
CA ARG A 109 8.06 -3.12 17.16
C ARG A 109 7.70 -1.93 16.27
N ARG A 110 8.40 -1.77 15.14
CA ARG A 110 8.21 -0.69 14.16
C ARG A 110 8.29 -1.22 12.73
N PHE A 111 7.66 -0.48 11.81
CA PHE A 111 7.88 -0.66 10.37
C PHE A 111 9.29 -0.16 10.01
N ASP A 112 9.97 -0.91 9.14
CA ASP A 112 11.31 -0.56 8.65
C ASP A 112 11.44 -1.11 7.23
N PHE A 113 11.32 -0.21 6.27
CA PHE A 113 11.32 -0.49 4.84
C PHE A 113 12.69 -0.26 4.19
N GLN A 114 13.64 0.31 4.92
CA GLN A 114 14.97 0.63 4.40
C GLN A 114 15.99 -0.44 4.77
N SER A 115 15.74 -1.22 5.82
CA SER A 115 16.64 -2.28 6.27
C SER A 115 16.72 -3.44 5.25
N PRO A 116 17.90 -3.73 4.67
CA PRO A 116 18.07 -4.83 3.73
C PRO A 116 17.74 -6.20 4.34
N SER A 117 17.96 -6.39 5.65
CA SER A 117 17.65 -7.65 6.33
C SER A 117 16.15 -7.93 6.45
N ARG A 118 15.31 -6.90 6.26
CA ARG A 118 13.84 -7.03 6.24
C ARG A 118 13.29 -7.12 4.82
N MET A 119 14.13 -7.07 3.80
CA MET A 119 13.70 -6.99 2.40
C MET A 119 12.74 -8.13 2.02
N ASP A 120 13.14 -9.39 2.23
CA ASP A 120 12.31 -10.55 1.88
C ASP A 120 10.96 -10.55 2.63
N ARG A 121 10.96 -10.15 3.90
CA ARG A 121 9.73 -10.04 4.70
C ARG A 121 8.85 -8.89 4.25
N ASN A 122 9.44 -7.78 3.84
CA ASN A 122 8.68 -6.66 3.28
C ASN A 122 8.06 -7.06 1.92
N VAL A 123 8.78 -7.79 1.07
CA VAL A 123 8.25 -8.35 -0.17
C VAL A 123 7.11 -9.33 0.11
N GLU A 124 7.28 -10.24 1.07
CA GLU A 124 6.22 -11.18 1.51
C GLU A 124 4.97 -10.43 2.01
N MET A 125 5.14 -9.33 2.75
CA MET A 125 4.04 -8.48 3.18
C MET A 125 3.26 -7.91 1.98
N PHE A 126 3.95 -7.45 0.94
CA PHE A 126 3.29 -6.96 -0.29
C PHE A 126 2.55 -8.07 -1.04
N MET A 127 3.06 -9.30 -1.08
CA MET A 127 2.32 -10.45 -1.62
C MET A 127 1.01 -10.69 -0.86
N ASN A 128 1.04 -10.57 0.47
CA ASN A 128 -0.15 -10.74 1.30
C ASN A 128 -1.16 -9.60 1.09
N VAL A 129 -0.68 -8.38 0.91
CA VAL A 129 -1.52 -7.23 0.55
C VAL A 129 -2.21 -7.46 -0.79
N GLU A 130 -1.48 -7.88 -1.83
CA GLU A 130 -2.06 -8.14 -3.15
C GLU A 130 -3.17 -9.20 -3.06
N LYS A 131 -2.91 -10.33 -2.38
CA LYS A 131 -3.91 -11.39 -2.15
C LYS A 131 -5.14 -10.85 -1.44
N ALA A 132 -4.96 -10.04 -0.40
CA ALA A 132 -6.08 -9.43 0.34
C ALA A 132 -6.89 -8.47 -0.55
N LEU A 133 -6.23 -7.67 -1.39
CA LEU A 133 -6.92 -6.74 -2.30
C LEU A 133 -7.72 -7.47 -3.37
N VAL A 134 -7.21 -8.57 -3.91
CA VAL A 134 -7.94 -9.41 -4.87
C VAL A 134 -9.16 -10.06 -4.20
N GLN A 135 -8.98 -10.65 -3.01
CA GLN A 135 -10.07 -11.30 -2.26
C GLN A 135 -11.21 -10.33 -1.91
N ASN A 136 -10.88 -9.08 -1.56
CA ASN A 136 -11.86 -8.05 -1.23
C ASN A 136 -12.38 -7.29 -2.47
N LYS A 137 -12.04 -7.74 -3.69
CA LYS A 137 -12.41 -7.10 -4.97
C LYS A 137 -11.97 -5.64 -5.09
N CYS A 138 -10.94 -5.25 -4.32
CA CYS A 138 -10.28 -3.95 -4.39
C CYS A 138 -9.21 -3.91 -5.49
N LEU A 139 -8.79 -5.08 -5.99
CA LEU A 139 -7.88 -5.23 -7.12
C LEU A 139 -8.44 -6.28 -8.07
N THR A 140 -8.70 -5.88 -9.31
CA THR A 140 -9.06 -6.81 -10.40
C THR A 140 -7.90 -6.88 -11.38
N MET A 141 -7.46 -8.10 -11.68
CA MET A 141 -6.42 -8.32 -12.69
C MET A 141 -7.04 -8.08 -14.07
N PRO A 142 -6.49 -7.18 -14.88
CA PRO A 142 -7.02 -6.92 -16.21
C PRO A 142 -6.91 -8.18 -17.06
N ILE A 143 -7.99 -8.55 -17.74
CA ILE A 143 -7.99 -9.64 -18.71
C ILE A 143 -7.70 -9.02 -20.06
N ALA A 144 -6.54 -9.33 -20.63
CA ALA A 144 -6.17 -8.91 -21.98
C ALA A 144 -6.45 -10.06 -22.95
N TYR A 145 -7.23 -9.80 -23.99
CA TYR A 145 -7.39 -10.73 -25.11
C TYR A 145 -6.36 -10.38 -26.18
N ILE A 146 -5.47 -11.32 -26.47
CA ILE A 146 -4.52 -11.21 -27.57
C ILE A 146 -5.17 -11.88 -28.77
N ARG A 147 -5.30 -11.16 -29.89
CA ARG A 147 -5.89 -11.74 -31.10
C ARG A 147 -4.98 -12.86 -31.63
N PRO A 148 -5.53 -13.93 -32.22
CA PRO A 148 -4.74 -15.07 -32.67
C PRO A 148 -3.69 -14.74 -33.74
N ASP A 149 -3.88 -13.64 -34.46
CA ASP A 149 -3.02 -13.12 -35.54
C ASP A 149 -1.84 -12.26 -35.04
N VAL A 150 -1.76 -11.99 -33.74
CA VAL A 150 -0.61 -11.28 -33.15
C VAL A 150 0.55 -12.26 -33.02
N ASP A 151 1.66 -11.93 -33.68
CA ASP A 151 2.91 -12.69 -33.63
C ASP A 151 3.43 -12.77 -32.18
N LYS A 152 3.95 -13.93 -31.78
CA LYS A 152 4.36 -14.23 -30.39
C LYS A 152 5.83 -13.89 -30.12
N ALA A 153 6.45 -13.13 -31.02
CA ALA A 153 7.87 -12.82 -31.04
C ALA A 153 8.33 -11.94 -29.87
#